data_AF-A0A7J4ICX5-F1
#
_entry.id   AF-A0A7J4ICX5-F1
#
_cell.length_a   1.000
_cell.length_b   1.000
_cell.length_c   1.000
_cell.angle_alpha   90.00
_cell.angle_beta   90.00
_cell.angle_gamma   90.00
#
_symmetry.space_group_name_H-M   'P 1'
#
loop_
_entity.id
_entity.type
_entity.pdbx_description
1 polymer ?
#
loop_
_entity_poly.entity_id
_entity_poly.type
_entity_poly.pdbx_seq_one_letter_code
_entity_poly.pdbx_strand_id
1 'polypeptide(L)'
;AGDVTNFPVLIRVIDNDLRDKAQEDGDDILFMDKDGVATKLSHEIEYFNSATGTLTAWVKLPAVSSTQDTLFYMYYGNSSSTTQQFPEKVWNSNFHAVWHLNNNPIGSILDSTAKENDGIPKGDMVSADLVEGKIGPCLDFDGIDDYISFAEFTDSHNMGTCTAWIQTTSTKLGAVWGEANRDSDKPYIICGKYYDDLLSFARDVYGQQSNYQGRTSIGLNDGQWHQIAWVSKGSGAGNAFYFDGQQVSLTWQDGQNPNGIWFDDQSTDTHSIGALDRPTNDWQWTGLLDEIRISDIPLGSGWIATEYANQNNPSGFMSFGPEESEP
;
A
#
# COMPACT_ATOMS: atom_id res chain seq x y z
N ALA A 1 -9.97 7.42 12.66
CA ALA A 1 -8.70 7.01 13.29
C ALA A 1 -9.00 6.27 14.60
N GLY A 2 -8.17 5.29 14.94
CA GLY A 2 -8.17 4.60 16.23
C GLY A 2 -6.76 4.52 16.81
N ASP A 3 -6.64 4.03 18.05
CA ASP A 3 -5.33 3.76 18.67
C ASP A 3 -4.62 2.64 17.92
N VAL A 4 -3.37 2.87 17.52
CA VAL A 4 -2.54 1.92 16.75
C VAL A 4 -1.15 1.80 17.35
N THR A 5 -0.49 0.67 17.12
CA THR A 5 0.87 0.38 17.65
C THR A 5 1.79 -0.07 16.53
N ASN A 6 3.09 0.27 16.62
CA ASN A 6 4.07 -0.01 15.57
C ASN A 6 3.61 0.51 14.19
N PHE A 7 3.10 1.73 14.16
CA PHE A 7 2.45 2.33 13.00
C PHE A 7 3.45 3.15 12.17
N PRO A 8 3.63 2.84 10.87
CA PRO A 8 4.39 3.68 9.94
C PRO A 8 3.60 4.95 9.62
N VAL A 9 3.93 6.06 10.28
CA VAL A 9 3.32 7.36 9.99
C VAL A 9 4.00 8.00 8.78
N LEU A 10 3.19 8.46 7.83
CA LEU A 10 3.64 9.31 6.73
C LEU A 10 3.90 10.72 7.24
N ILE A 11 5.09 11.22 6.95
CA ILE A 11 5.50 12.61 7.06
C ILE A 11 5.61 13.17 5.65
N ARG A 12 4.89 14.25 5.37
CA ARG A 12 5.00 14.99 4.12
C ARG A 12 5.08 16.48 4.40
N VAL A 13 6.21 17.09 4.08
CA VAL A 13 6.49 18.50 4.41
C VAL A 13 7.31 19.17 3.32
N ILE A 14 7.16 20.49 3.20
CA ILE A 14 8.08 21.35 2.46
C ILE A 14 8.64 22.33 3.49
N ASP A 15 9.94 22.23 3.76
CA ASP A 15 10.58 22.96 4.84
C ASP A 15 11.85 23.66 4.35
N ASN A 16 11.96 24.98 4.59
CA ASN A 16 13.13 25.75 4.16
C ASN A 16 14.39 25.37 4.94
N ASP A 17 14.28 24.96 6.20
CA ASP A 17 15.42 24.54 7.00
C ASP A 17 16.00 23.22 6.47
N LEU A 18 15.14 22.28 6.05
CA LEU A 18 15.59 21.08 5.33
C LEU A 18 16.33 21.44 4.03
N ARG A 19 15.79 22.37 3.24
CA ARG A 19 16.46 22.87 2.01
C ARG A 19 17.84 23.44 2.30
N ASP A 20 17.94 24.22 3.37
CA ASP A 20 19.13 25.04 3.64
C ASP A 20 20.22 24.27 4.40
N LYS A 21 19.87 23.17 5.09
CA LYS A 21 20.78 22.51 6.05
C LYS A 21 20.96 21.00 5.85
N ALA A 22 19.95 20.27 5.39
CA ALA A 22 20.09 18.82 5.21
C ALA A 22 21.08 18.49 4.07
N GLN A 23 21.68 17.29 4.11
CA GLN A 23 22.53 16.81 3.01
C GLN A 23 21.71 16.66 1.72
N GLU A 24 22.34 16.79 0.55
CA GLU A 24 21.63 16.74 -0.74
C GLU A 24 20.85 15.43 -0.96
N ASP A 25 21.34 14.32 -0.39
CA ASP A 25 20.75 12.98 -0.41
C ASP A 25 19.84 12.69 0.78
N GLY A 26 19.75 13.60 1.76
CA GLY A 26 18.94 13.44 2.97
C GLY A 26 19.48 12.42 3.97
N ASP A 27 20.73 11.95 3.81
CA ASP A 27 21.30 10.87 4.63
C ASP A 27 21.40 11.23 6.13
N ASP A 28 21.43 12.52 6.46
CA ASP A 28 21.50 13.04 7.81
C ASP A 28 20.14 13.24 8.51
N ILE A 29 19.03 13.05 7.79
CA ILE A 29 17.68 13.17 8.35
C ILE A 29 17.43 11.97 9.28
N LEU A 30 17.06 12.25 10.53
CA LEU A 30 16.76 11.21 11.53
C LEU A 30 15.59 11.61 12.42
N PHE A 31 14.94 10.60 13.00
CA PHE A 31 13.78 10.80 13.87
C PHE A 31 14.02 10.18 15.26
N MET A 32 13.58 10.86 16.32
CA MET A 32 13.73 10.43 17.72
C MET A 32 12.41 10.52 18.47
N ASP A 33 12.17 9.61 19.42
CA ASP A 33 10.94 9.53 20.22
C ASP A 33 10.75 10.67 21.23
N LYS A 34 11.81 11.41 21.54
CA LYS A 34 11.80 12.61 22.40
C LYS A 34 13.05 13.45 22.15
N ASP A 35 13.11 14.62 22.78
CA ASP A 35 14.31 15.45 22.78
C ASP A 35 15.39 14.90 23.75
N GLY A 36 16.65 15.15 23.43
CA GLY A 36 17.82 14.78 24.21
C GLY A 36 18.15 13.28 24.22
N VAL A 37 18.21 12.64 25.40
CA VAL A 37 18.49 11.20 25.51
C VAL A 37 17.27 10.42 25.05
N ALA A 38 17.27 10.02 23.78
CA ALA A 38 16.10 9.50 23.09
C ALA A 38 16.40 8.20 22.32
N THR A 39 15.34 7.51 21.94
CA THR A 39 15.39 6.32 21.09
C THR A 39 15.22 6.75 19.64
N LYS A 40 16.14 6.30 18.77
CA LYS A 40 16.00 6.48 17.33
C LYS A 40 14.79 5.71 16.81
N LEU A 41 13.96 6.38 16.03
CA LEU A 41 12.83 5.81 15.31
C LEU A 41 13.31 5.37 13.92
N SER A 42 13.02 4.11 13.56
CA SER A 42 13.27 3.63 12.20
C SER A 42 12.42 4.42 11.22
N HIS A 43 13.04 4.81 10.11
CA HIS A 43 12.39 5.56 9.06
C HIS A 43 12.90 5.16 7.68
N GLU A 44 12.11 5.55 6.68
CA GLU A 44 12.37 5.39 5.26
C GLU A 44 12.02 6.71 4.59
N ILE A 45 12.91 7.21 3.73
CA ILE A 45 12.69 8.38 2.90
C ILE A 45 12.30 7.86 1.53
N GLU A 46 11.03 8.08 1.19
CA GLU A 46 10.48 7.71 -0.11
C GLU A 46 10.85 8.75 -1.18
N TYR A 47 10.90 10.03 -0.78
CA TYR A 47 11.30 11.13 -1.65
C TYR A 47 11.90 12.28 -0.84
N PHE A 48 13.04 12.79 -1.29
CA PHE A 48 13.62 14.02 -0.78
C PHE A 48 14.14 14.88 -1.93
N ASN A 49 13.80 16.17 -1.89
CA ASN A 49 14.31 17.17 -2.81
C ASN A 49 14.96 18.29 -2.01
N SER A 50 16.30 18.25 -1.95
CA SER A 50 17.13 19.23 -1.24
C SER A 50 17.01 20.65 -1.81
N ALA A 51 16.64 20.83 -3.08
CA ALA A 51 16.48 22.16 -3.67
C ALA A 51 15.20 22.87 -3.21
N THR A 52 14.16 22.11 -2.83
CA THR A 52 12.89 22.66 -2.35
C THR A 52 12.66 22.42 -0.86
N GLY A 53 13.42 21.52 -0.24
CA GLY A 53 13.19 21.04 1.12
C GLY A 53 11.95 20.15 1.23
N THR A 54 11.54 19.51 0.13
CA THR A 54 10.40 18.60 0.12
C THR A 54 10.84 17.24 0.64
N LEU A 55 10.15 16.74 1.67
CA LEU A 55 10.39 15.43 2.27
C LEU A 55 9.09 14.63 2.33
N THR A 56 9.17 13.38 1.85
CA THR A 56 8.18 12.32 2.02
C THR A 56 8.89 11.15 2.71
N ALA A 57 8.49 10.84 3.94
CA ALA A 57 9.12 9.79 4.73
C ALA A 57 8.11 9.00 5.57
N TRP A 58 8.40 7.72 5.78
CA TRP A 58 7.69 6.83 6.68
C TRP A 58 8.47 6.69 7.98
N VAL A 59 7.84 6.96 9.12
CA VAL A 59 8.47 6.84 10.44
C VAL A 59 7.68 5.88 11.30
N LYS A 60 8.32 4.85 11.86
CA LYS A 60 7.64 3.90 12.72
C LYS A 60 7.48 4.43 14.13
N LEU A 61 6.26 4.77 14.50
CA LEU A 61 5.92 5.15 15.87
C LEU A 61 5.49 3.93 16.70
N PRO A 62 5.98 3.78 17.95
CA PRO A 62 5.57 2.69 18.82
C PRO A 62 4.07 2.68 19.11
N ALA A 63 3.46 3.85 19.22
CA ALA A 63 2.03 4.04 19.38
C ALA A 63 1.58 5.38 18.78
N VAL A 64 0.38 5.41 18.22
CA VAL A 64 -0.33 6.64 17.86
C VAL A 64 -1.70 6.57 18.52
N SER A 65 -2.03 7.58 19.34
CA SER A 65 -3.32 7.64 20.04
C SER A 65 -4.35 8.41 19.22
N SER A 66 -5.59 7.97 19.33
CA SER A 66 -6.79 8.65 18.83
C SER A 66 -7.25 9.82 19.70
N THR A 67 -6.65 10.01 20.88
CA THR A 67 -7.10 11.01 21.87
C THR A 67 -5.99 11.93 22.39
N GLN A 68 -4.72 11.60 22.15
CA GLN A 68 -3.57 12.37 22.61
C GLN A 68 -2.52 12.44 21.50
N ASP A 69 -1.93 13.62 21.35
CA ASP A 69 -0.88 13.83 20.37
C ASP A 69 0.38 13.03 20.74
N THR A 70 1.01 12.43 19.74
CA THR A 70 2.30 11.75 19.87
C THR A 70 3.39 12.70 19.42
N LEU A 71 4.23 13.15 20.36
CA LEU A 71 5.36 14.02 20.06
C LEU A 71 6.60 13.19 19.71
N PHE A 72 7.29 13.58 18.65
CA PHE A 72 8.58 13.04 18.21
C PHE A 72 9.34 14.13 17.47
N TYR A 73 10.63 13.94 17.24
CA TYR A 73 11.56 14.98 16.78
C TYR A 73 12.24 14.54 15.49
N MET A 74 12.49 15.50 14.60
CA MET A 74 13.28 15.34 13.39
C MET A 74 14.58 16.13 13.55
N TYR A 75 15.73 15.50 13.32
CA TYR A 75 17.03 16.16 13.30
C TYR A 75 17.65 16.04 11.89
N TYR A 76 18.43 17.05 11.52
CA TYR A 76 19.13 17.19 10.24
C TYR A 76 20.24 18.25 10.41
N GLY A 77 21.06 18.49 9.39
CA GLY A 77 22.17 19.45 9.40
C GLY A 77 23.55 18.84 9.63
N ASN A 78 23.65 17.52 9.82
CA ASN A 78 24.93 16.87 10.06
C ASN A 78 25.60 16.45 8.75
N SER A 79 26.40 17.34 8.18
CA SER A 79 27.17 17.12 6.94
C SER A 79 28.15 15.93 6.95
N SER A 80 28.42 15.32 8.11
CA SER A 80 29.31 14.16 8.23
C SER A 80 28.57 12.84 8.47
N SER A 81 27.24 12.90 8.53
CA SER A 81 26.41 11.72 8.74
C SER A 81 26.45 10.80 7.52
N THR A 82 26.47 9.49 7.78
CA THR A 82 26.02 8.50 6.79
C THR A 82 24.50 8.35 6.86
N THR A 83 23.92 7.61 5.92
CA THR A 83 22.49 7.28 5.95
C THR A 83 21.98 6.89 7.33
N GLN A 84 20.90 7.56 7.74
CA GLN A 84 20.23 7.33 9.00
C GLN A 84 18.96 6.47 8.84
N GLN A 85 18.55 6.18 7.61
CA GLN A 85 17.37 5.37 7.33
C GLN A 85 17.55 3.90 7.75
N PHE A 86 16.44 3.22 8.00
CA PHE A 86 16.40 1.76 8.12
C PHE A 86 15.02 1.26 7.64
N PRO A 87 14.78 1.24 6.30
CA PRO A 87 13.48 0.96 5.71
C PRO A 87 12.86 -0.36 6.18
N GLU A 88 13.63 -1.43 6.22
CA GLU A 88 13.15 -2.78 6.57
C GLU A 88 12.72 -2.90 8.04
N LYS A 89 13.05 -1.90 8.88
CA LYS A 89 12.58 -1.82 10.28
C LYS A 89 11.34 -0.95 10.44
N VAL A 90 11.01 -0.10 9.48
CA VAL A 90 9.77 0.70 9.46
C VAL A 90 8.59 -0.25 9.41
N TRP A 91 8.62 -1.13 8.43
CA TRP A 91 7.61 -2.17 8.23
C TRP A 91 7.88 -3.32 9.19
N ASN A 92 6.95 -3.53 10.13
CA ASN A 92 7.09 -4.61 11.11
C ASN A 92 6.94 -5.99 10.45
N SER A 93 7.23 -7.07 11.19
CA SER A 93 7.20 -8.44 10.68
C SER A 93 5.83 -8.94 10.22
N ASN A 94 4.76 -8.19 10.47
CA ASN A 94 3.42 -8.52 10.00
C ASN A 94 3.16 -7.98 8.59
N PHE A 95 4.04 -7.14 8.02
CA PHE A 95 3.97 -6.79 6.61
C PHE A 95 4.69 -7.87 5.81
N HIS A 96 3.96 -8.46 4.88
CA HIS A 96 4.49 -9.44 3.94
C HIS A 96 5.20 -8.75 2.77
N ALA A 97 4.64 -7.64 2.30
CA ALA A 97 5.22 -6.82 1.25
C ALA A 97 4.69 -5.38 1.33
N VAL A 98 5.54 -4.41 0.98
CA VAL A 98 5.21 -3.00 0.85
C VAL A 98 5.88 -2.44 -0.39
N TRP A 99 5.06 -2.15 -1.40
CA TRP A 99 5.50 -1.53 -2.65
C TRP A 99 4.97 -0.11 -2.73
N HIS A 100 5.88 0.86 -2.66
CA HIS A 100 5.58 2.27 -2.90
C HIS A 100 5.26 2.56 -4.38
N LEU A 101 5.63 1.64 -5.30
CA LEU A 101 5.47 1.83 -6.75
C LEU A 101 6.18 3.08 -7.29
N ASN A 102 7.24 3.53 -6.60
CA ASN A 102 8.03 4.70 -6.92
C ASN A 102 9.31 4.38 -7.73
N ASN A 103 9.52 3.12 -8.10
CA ASN A 103 10.67 2.69 -8.90
C ASN A 103 10.36 2.76 -10.39
N ASN A 104 11.38 3.05 -11.21
CA ASN A 104 11.25 3.03 -12.66
C ASN A 104 10.93 1.60 -13.14
N PRO A 105 9.81 1.35 -13.85
CA PRO A 105 9.35 0.00 -14.17
C PRO A 105 10.16 -0.68 -15.28
N ILE A 106 11.21 -0.04 -15.81
CA ILE A 106 12.23 -0.76 -16.60
C ILE A 106 13.12 -1.67 -15.72
N GLY A 107 13.12 -1.45 -14.41
CA GLY A 107 13.83 -2.24 -13.40
C GLY A 107 12.88 -3.10 -12.56
N SER A 108 13.29 -3.40 -11.33
CA SER A 108 12.41 -4.06 -10.34
C SER A 108 11.59 -3.03 -9.57
N ILE A 109 10.42 -3.46 -9.10
CA ILE A 109 9.62 -2.73 -8.12
C ILE A 109 9.97 -3.27 -6.75
N LEU A 110 10.64 -2.46 -5.93
CA LEU A 110 11.27 -2.92 -4.69
C LEU A 110 10.23 -3.10 -3.58
N ASP A 111 10.36 -4.20 -2.83
CA ASP A 111 9.67 -4.42 -1.58
C ASP A 111 10.45 -3.75 -0.43
N SER A 112 9.78 -2.87 0.31
CA SER A 112 10.40 -2.09 1.39
C SER A 112 10.54 -2.89 2.68
N THR A 113 9.96 -4.10 2.75
CA THR A 113 10.07 -4.99 3.89
C THR A 113 11.36 -5.83 3.86
N ALA A 114 11.71 -6.43 4.99
CA ALA A 114 12.81 -7.41 5.08
C ALA A 114 12.55 -8.73 4.32
N LYS A 115 11.42 -8.86 3.61
CA LYS A 115 11.04 -10.08 2.88
C LYS A 115 11.55 -10.09 1.44
N GLU A 116 11.93 -8.93 0.90
CA GLU A 116 12.51 -8.80 -0.45
C GLU A 116 11.60 -9.43 -1.53
N ASN A 117 10.28 -9.27 -1.37
CA ASN A 117 9.29 -9.72 -2.36
C ASN A 117 9.24 -8.75 -3.55
N ASP A 118 10.38 -8.48 -4.18
CA ASP A 118 10.49 -7.54 -5.28
C ASP A 118 9.61 -7.96 -6.47
N GLY A 119 8.89 -6.98 -7.01
CA GLY A 119 8.05 -7.11 -8.17
C GLY A 119 8.84 -6.99 -9.48
N ILE A 120 8.37 -7.73 -10.49
CA ILE A 120 8.88 -7.72 -11.85
C ILE A 120 7.78 -7.13 -12.76
N PRO A 121 8.00 -5.93 -13.32
CA PRO A 121 7.13 -5.35 -14.34
C PRO A 121 6.98 -6.26 -15.58
N LYS A 122 5.78 -6.25 -16.15
CA LYS A 122 5.34 -6.98 -17.34
C LYS A 122 4.50 -6.06 -18.22
N GLY A 123 4.32 -6.41 -19.49
CA GLY A 123 3.57 -5.57 -20.44
C GLY A 123 4.40 -4.54 -21.20
N ASP A 124 5.73 -4.71 -21.24
CA ASP A 124 6.64 -3.74 -21.87
C ASP A 124 6.57 -2.31 -21.27
N MET A 125 6.24 -2.20 -19.98
CA MET A 125 6.29 -0.95 -19.22
C MET A 125 7.59 -0.17 -19.44
N VAL A 126 7.45 1.15 -19.51
CA VAL A 126 8.51 2.12 -19.81
C VAL A 126 8.68 3.13 -18.69
N SER A 127 9.80 3.86 -18.70
CA SER A 127 10.05 4.89 -17.68
C SER A 127 9.03 6.03 -17.64
N ALA A 128 8.21 6.20 -18.68
CA ALA A 128 7.14 7.19 -18.71
C ALA A 128 5.92 6.78 -17.86
N ASP A 129 5.82 5.50 -17.50
CA ASP A 129 4.73 4.99 -16.65
C ASP A 129 4.96 5.32 -15.17
N LEU A 130 6.18 5.76 -14.80
CA LEU A 130 6.45 6.37 -13.50
C LEU A 130 5.99 7.83 -13.51
N VAL A 131 4.89 8.11 -12.81
CA VAL A 131 4.22 9.41 -12.80
C VAL A 131 4.02 9.94 -11.37
N GLU A 132 3.51 11.16 -11.22
CA GLU A 132 3.15 11.70 -9.90
C GLU A 132 2.01 10.88 -9.28
N GLY A 133 2.19 10.42 -8.05
CA GLY A 133 1.25 9.58 -7.33
C GLY A 133 0.51 10.27 -6.20
N LYS A 134 -0.11 9.46 -5.33
CA LYS A 134 -0.83 9.93 -4.15
C LYS A 134 0.14 10.42 -3.09
N ILE A 135 1.20 9.65 -2.80
CA ILE A 135 2.15 9.94 -1.73
C ILE A 135 3.49 10.41 -2.32
N GLY A 136 4.22 9.50 -2.96
CA GLY A 136 5.33 9.80 -3.86
C GLY A 136 4.97 9.55 -5.33
N PRO A 137 5.95 9.31 -6.20
CA PRO A 137 5.71 8.79 -7.54
C PRO A 137 5.00 7.42 -7.50
N CYS A 138 4.19 7.13 -8.50
CA CYS A 138 3.45 5.87 -8.64
C CYS A 138 3.53 5.33 -10.08
N LEU A 139 2.88 4.19 -10.36
CA LEU A 139 2.84 3.60 -11.70
C LEU A 139 1.47 3.80 -12.37
N ASP A 140 1.49 4.19 -13.64
CA ASP A 140 0.36 4.15 -14.58
C ASP A 140 0.30 2.78 -15.27
N PHE A 141 -0.90 2.20 -15.34
CA PHE A 141 -1.16 0.92 -16.01
C PHE A 141 -2.11 1.16 -17.19
N ASP A 142 -1.75 0.66 -18.38
CA ASP A 142 -2.44 1.00 -19.62
C ASP A 142 -3.76 0.25 -19.89
N GLY A 143 -4.05 -0.80 -19.11
CA GLY A 143 -5.24 -1.63 -19.29
C GLY A 143 -5.19 -2.58 -20.48
N ILE A 144 -4.00 -2.94 -20.97
CA ILE A 144 -3.77 -3.87 -22.08
C ILE A 144 -2.95 -5.05 -21.60
N ASP A 145 -1.76 -4.82 -21.06
CA ASP A 145 -0.84 -5.86 -20.60
C ASP A 145 0.12 -5.43 -19.48
N ASP A 146 0.05 -4.19 -19.00
CA ASP A 146 0.82 -3.75 -17.83
C ASP A 146 0.38 -4.47 -16.54
N TYR A 147 1.35 -5.07 -15.85
CA TYR A 147 1.17 -5.58 -14.49
C TYR A 147 2.52 -5.84 -13.81
N ILE A 148 2.51 -5.95 -12.49
CA ILE A 148 3.69 -6.36 -11.72
C ILE A 148 3.47 -7.78 -11.23
N SER A 149 4.32 -8.73 -11.64
CA SER A 149 4.32 -10.08 -11.10
C SER A 149 5.33 -10.20 -9.96
N PHE A 150 5.03 -10.98 -8.93
CA PHE A 150 5.98 -11.25 -7.85
C PHE A 150 5.91 -12.72 -7.43
N ALA A 151 6.88 -13.14 -6.62
CA ALA A 151 6.97 -14.52 -6.15
C ALA A 151 5.71 -14.95 -5.40
N GLU A 152 5.37 -16.24 -5.53
CA GLU A 152 4.24 -16.82 -4.80
C GLU A 152 4.46 -16.70 -3.30
N PHE A 153 3.41 -16.26 -2.59
CA PHE A 153 3.44 -16.25 -1.15
C PHE A 153 3.31 -17.69 -0.67
N THR A 154 4.39 -18.24 -0.12
CA THR A 154 4.41 -19.60 0.41
C THR A 154 3.63 -19.65 1.72
N ASP A 155 2.30 -19.79 1.68
CA ASP A 155 1.50 -19.50 2.87
C ASP A 155 0.70 -20.68 3.42
N SER A 156 1.01 -20.99 4.69
CA SER A 156 0.11 -21.64 5.65
C SER A 156 -0.86 -20.64 6.30
N HIS A 157 -1.04 -19.45 5.73
CA HIS A 157 -1.84 -18.36 6.30
C HIS A 157 -3.26 -18.37 5.72
N ASN A 158 -4.27 -18.22 6.57
CA ASN A 158 -5.68 -18.13 6.16
C ASN A 158 -6.29 -16.74 6.40
N MET A 159 -5.48 -15.76 6.79
CA MET A 159 -5.89 -14.39 7.11
C MET A 159 -4.83 -13.38 6.66
N GLY A 160 -5.24 -12.11 6.53
CA GLY A 160 -4.34 -11.02 6.17
C GLY A 160 -5.08 -9.76 5.74
N THR A 161 -4.34 -8.74 5.31
CA THR A 161 -4.88 -7.48 4.79
C THR A 161 -4.13 -6.99 3.55
N CYS A 162 -4.86 -6.60 2.51
CA CYS A 162 -4.32 -5.85 1.38
C CYS A 162 -4.84 -4.41 1.41
N THR A 163 -3.98 -3.40 1.22
CA THR A 163 -4.36 -1.99 1.06
C THR A 163 -3.66 -1.37 -0.14
N ALA A 164 -4.36 -0.49 -0.87
CA ALA A 164 -3.82 0.24 -2.02
C ALA A 164 -4.50 1.60 -2.16
N TRP A 165 -3.77 2.55 -2.75
CA TRP A 165 -4.34 3.74 -3.37
C TRP A 165 -4.56 3.49 -4.85
N ILE A 166 -5.73 3.91 -5.34
CA ILE A 166 -6.14 3.73 -6.74
C ILE A 166 -6.66 5.04 -7.32
N GLN A 167 -6.40 5.27 -8.61
CA GLN A 167 -7.06 6.32 -9.38
C GLN A 167 -7.34 5.82 -10.79
N THR A 168 -8.59 5.91 -11.24
CA THR A 168 -8.95 5.51 -12.61
C THR A 168 -10.13 6.30 -13.14
N THR A 169 -10.23 6.39 -14.46
CA THR A 169 -11.45 6.85 -15.18
C THR A 169 -11.98 5.76 -16.11
N SER A 170 -11.32 4.60 -16.16
CA SER A 170 -11.64 3.52 -17.06
C SER A 170 -13.00 2.91 -16.71
N THR A 171 -13.72 2.45 -17.72
CA THR A 171 -14.95 1.69 -17.56
C THR A 171 -14.75 0.19 -17.78
N LYS A 172 -13.49 -0.29 -17.90
CA LYS A 172 -13.20 -1.72 -18.07
C LYS A 172 -13.18 -2.44 -16.73
N LEU A 173 -13.24 -3.77 -16.73
CA LEU A 173 -12.85 -4.56 -15.55
C LEU A 173 -11.37 -4.32 -15.24
N GLY A 174 -10.94 -4.59 -14.00
CA GLY A 174 -9.52 -4.45 -13.66
C GLY A 174 -9.19 -4.98 -12.27
N ALA A 175 -8.07 -5.69 -12.15
CA ALA A 175 -7.57 -6.19 -10.87
C ALA A 175 -6.58 -5.20 -10.28
N VAL A 176 -6.77 -4.83 -9.01
CA VAL A 176 -5.71 -4.17 -8.24
C VAL A 176 -4.74 -5.23 -7.73
N TRP A 177 -5.28 -6.33 -7.20
CA TRP A 177 -4.54 -7.56 -6.89
C TRP A 177 -5.20 -8.75 -7.54
N GLY A 178 -4.38 -9.65 -8.06
CA GLY A 178 -4.79 -10.92 -8.60
C GLY A 178 -3.91 -12.05 -8.08
N GLU A 179 -4.54 -13.18 -7.82
CA GLU A 179 -3.90 -14.49 -7.70
C GLU A 179 -4.63 -15.40 -8.69
N ALA A 180 -3.90 -15.99 -9.62
CA ALA A 180 -4.45 -16.99 -10.52
C ALA A 180 -3.38 -17.92 -11.05
N ASN A 181 -3.79 -19.16 -11.30
CA ASN A 181 -3.13 -20.01 -12.27
C ASN A 181 -3.35 -19.48 -13.69
N ARG A 182 -2.33 -19.58 -14.55
CA ARG A 182 -2.41 -19.21 -15.98
C ARG A 182 -3.30 -20.11 -16.83
N ASP A 183 -4.01 -21.08 -16.26
CA ASP A 183 -5.03 -21.85 -16.97
C ASP A 183 -6.44 -21.26 -16.75
N SER A 184 -7.23 -21.11 -17.81
CA SER A 184 -8.56 -20.48 -17.78
C SER A 184 -9.60 -21.19 -16.89
N ASP A 185 -9.33 -22.44 -16.53
CA ASP A 185 -10.20 -23.34 -15.77
C ASP A 185 -9.68 -23.55 -14.33
N LYS A 186 -9.22 -22.49 -13.67
CA LYS A 186 -8.57 -22.59 -12.36
C LYS A 186 -9.10 -21.56 -11.37
N PRO A 187 -8.87 -21.78 -10.06
CA PRO A 187 -9.21 -20.79 -9.03
C PRO A 187 -8.57 -19.43 -9.30
N TYR A 188 -9.21 -18.40 -8.77
CA TYR A 188 -8.62 -17.07 -8.67
C TYR A 188 -9.14 -16.34 -7.44
N ILE A 189 -8.39 -15.35 -7.00
CA ILE A 189 -8.83 -14.31 -6.09
C ILE A 189 -8.50 -12.96 -6.70
N ILE A 190 -9.47 -12.04 -6.67
CA ILE A 190 -9.30 -10.68 -7.18
C ILE A 190 -10.03 -9.68 -6.28
N CYS A 191 -9.37 -8.56 -6.05
CA CYS A 191 -9.98 -7.33 -5.55
C CYS A 191 -9.67 -6.21 -6.54
N GLY A 192 -10.71 -5.48 -6.95
CA GLY A 192 -10.61 -4.47 -7.99
C GLY A 192 -11.98 -4.06 -8.51
N LYS A 193 -12.10 -3.86 -9.81
CA LYS A 193 -13.28 -3.31 -10.48
C LYS A 193 -14.04 -4.36 -11.28
N TYR A 194 -15.36 -4.41 -11.09
CA TYR A 194 -16.27 -5.30 -11.82
C TYR A 194 -17.54 -4.57 -12.28
N TYR A 195 -18.14 -5.00 -13.39
CA TYR A 195 -19.26 -4.30 -14.07
C TYR A 195 -19.00 -2.80 -14.27
N ASP A 196 -17.89 -2.52 -14.95
CA ASP A 196 -17.47 -1.24 -15.47
C ASP A 196 -17.01 -0.16 -14.47
N ASP A 197 -17.39 -0.18 -13.19
CA ASP A 197 -16.87 0.80 -12.20
C ASP A 197 -16.87 0.37 -10.74
N LEU A 198 -17.56 -0.71 -10.35
CA LEU A 198 -17.81 -0.97 -8.94
C LEU A 198 -16.64 -1.65 -8.24
N LEU A 199 -16.32 -1.20 -7.02
CA LEU A 199 -15.41 -1.95 -6.13
C LEU A 199 -16.00 -3.33 -5.88
N SER A 200 -15.19 -4.34 -6.13
CA SER A 200 -15.59 -5.73 -6.15
C SER A 200 -14.52 -6.65 -5.58
N PHE A 201 -14.99 -7.78 -5.10
CA PHE A 201 -14.18 -8.92 -4.74
C PHE A 201 -14.76 -10.15 -5.41
N ALA A 202 -13.91 -10.94 -6.05
CA ALA A 202 -14.31 -12.20 -6.63
C ALA A 202 -13.34 -13.33 -6.29
N ARG A 203 -13.89 -14.51 -6.06
CA ARG A 203 -13.14 -15.76 -5.93
C ARG A 203 -13.86 -16.87 -6.69
N ASP A 204 -13.09 -17.69 -7.40
CA ASP A 204 -13.54 -18.94 -7.99
C ASP A 204 -12.73 -20.09 -7.39
N VAL A 205 -13.39 -21.23 -7.17
CA VAL A 205 -12.75 -22.48 -6.76
C VAL A 205 -13.12 -23.54 -7.79
N TYR A 206 -12.15 -23.94 -8.61
CA TYR A 206 -12.38 -24.87 -9.71
C TYR A 206 -13.06 -26.17 -9.24
N GLY A 207 -14.10 -26.59 -9.97
CA GLY A 207 -14.83 -27.83 -9.71
C GLY A 207 -15.77 -27.79 -8.50
N GLN A 208 -15.93 -26.63 -7.85
CA GLN A 208 -16.92 -26.40 -6.79
C GLN A 208 -17.97 -25.37 -7.23
N GLN A 209 -19.14 -25.40 -6.59
CA GLN A 209 -20.25 -24.49 -6.86
C GLN A 209 -20.07 -23.15 -6.12
N SER A 210 -18.85 -22.58 -6.14
CA SER A 210 -18.41 -21.59 -5.13
C SER A 210 -17.77 -20.34 -5.74
N ASN A 211 -18.40 -19.77 -6.77
CA ASN A 211 -18.00 -18.48 -7.31
C ASN A 211 -18.57 -17.37 -6.43
N TYR A 212 -17.74 -16.83 -5.54
CA TYR A 212 -18.14 -15.73 -4.68
C TYR A 212 -17.82 -14.42 -5.37
N GLN A 213 -18.84 -13.71 -5.82
CA GLN A 213 -18.69 -12.37 -6.37
C GLN A 213 -19.51 -11.38 -5.54
N GLY A 214 -18.80 -10.42 -4.95
CA GLY A 214 -19.37 -9.34 -4.15
C GLY A 214 -19.00 -7.99 -4.76
N ARG A 215 -19.93 -7.04 -4.73
CA ARG A 215 -19.66 -5.66 -5.19
C ARG A 215 -20.33 -4.62 -4.32
N THR A 216 -19.71 -3.46 -4.20
CA THR A 216 -20.32 -2.28 -3.60
C THR A 216 -21.32 -1.64 -4.58
N SER A 217 -21.98 -0.55 -4.15
CA SER A 217 -22.63 0.42 -5.04
C SER A 217 -21.75 1.65 -5.29
N ILE A 218 -20.45 1.57 -4.98
CA ILE A 218 -19.49 2.66 -5.07
C ILE A 218 -18.69 2.46 -6.36
N GLY A 219 -18.73 3.45 -7.24
CA GLY A 219 -17.89 3.50 -8.44
C GLY A 219 -16.47 3.95 -8.11
N LEU A 220 -15.49 3.41 -8.82
CA LEU A 220 -14.06 3.67 -8.68
C LEU A 220 -13.50 4.62 -9.75
N ASN A 221 -14.30 4.96 -10.77
CA ASN A 221 -13.83 5.56 -12.02
C ASN A 221 -14.04 7.09 -12.10
N ASP A 222 -14.04 7.80 -10.97
CA ASP A 222 -14.27 9.24 -10.92
C ASP A 222 -12.99 10.09 -11.10
N GLY A 223 -11.86 9.43 -11.35
CA GLY A 223 -10.55 10.07 -11.50
C GLY A 223 -9.98 10.64 -10.20
N GLN A 224 -10.55 10.32 -9.04
CA GLN A 224 -10.00 10.69 -7.74
C GLN A 224 -9.19 9.54 -7.14
N TRP A 225 -8.26 9.89 -6.26
CA TRP A 225 -7.51 8.92 -5.48
C TRP A 225 -8.40 8.39 -4.35
N HIS A 226 -8.55 7.06 -4.31
CA HIS A 226 -9.27 6.35 -3.25
C HIS A 226 -8.39 5.31 -2.58
N GLN A 227 -8.56 5.12 -1.28
CA GLN A 227 -7.95 4.01 -0.58
C GLN A 227 -8.94 2.84 -0.55
N ILE A 228 -8.50 1.66 -0.99
CA ILE A 228 -9.26 0.43 -0.81
C ILE A 228 -8.51 -0.52 0.12
N ALA A 229 -9.26 -1.28 0.92
CA ALA A 229 -8.69 -2.36 1.71
C ALA A 229 -9.57 -3.60 1.71
N TRP A 230 -8.93 -4.76 1.64
CA TRP A 230 -9.53 -6.05 1.87
C TRP A 230 -8.86 -6.71 3.08
N VAL A 231 -9.67 -7.08 4.08
CA VAL A 231 -9.24 -7.75 5.30
C VAL A 231 -9.87 -9.14 5.34
N SER A 232 -9.05 -10.19 5.23
CA SER A 232 -9.45 -11.57 5.45
C SER A 232 -9.21 -11.97 6.90
N LYS A 233 -10.27 -12.39 7.60
CA LYS A 233 -10.25 -12.64 9.06
C LYS A 233 -10.01 -14.11 9.45
N GLY A 234 -9.57 -14.96 8.51
CA GLY A 234 -9.38 -16.39 8.80
C GLY A 234 -10.61 -17.26 8.57
N SER A 235 -10.38 -18.56 8.55
CA SER A 235 -11.44 -19.55 8.38
C SER A 235 -12.50 -19.44 9.48
N GLY A 236 -13.77 -19.33 9.11
CA GLY A 236 -14.90 -19.22 10.04
C GLY A 236 -15.29 -17.79 10.44
N ALA A 237 -14.59 -16.77 9.94
CA ALA A 237 -14.98 -15.36 10.07
C ALA A 237 -14.98 -14.68 8.69
N GLY A 238 -16.00 -13.89 8.36
CA GLY A 238 -16.11 -13.28 7.02
C GLY A 238 -15.07 -12.19 6.72
N ASN A 239 -14.95 -11.84 5.45
CA ASN A 239 -14.10 -10.74 4.97
C ASN A 239 -14.65 -9.37 5.40
N ALA A 240 -13.78 -8.36 5.52
CA ALA A 240 -14.17 -6.96 5.63
C ALA A 240 -13.53 -6.15 4.50
N PHE A 241 -14.26 -5.17 4.00
CA PHE A 241 -13.83 -4.30 2.91
C PHE A 241 -13.93 -2.86 3.37
N TYR A 242 -13.01 -2.02 2.90
CA TYR A 242 -12.98 -0.61 3.23
C TYR A 242 -12.79 0.22 1.97
N PHE A 243 -13.41 1.40 1.98
CA PHE A 243 -13.27 2.44 0.97
C PHE A 243 -13.06 3.76 1.72
N ASP A 244 -11.97 4.46 1.42
CA ASP A 244 -11.57 5.72 2.05
C ASP A 244 -11.58 5.65 3.59
N GLY A 245 -10.97 4.59 4.12
CA GLY A 245 -10.86 4.34 5.56
C GLY A 245 -12.16 3.88 6.24
N GLN A 246 -13.29 3.81 5.52
CA GLN A 246 -14.60 3.41 6.07
C GLN A 246 -14.97 2.00 5.65
N GLN A 247 -15.51 1.21 6.58
CA GLN A 247 -15.95 -0.15 6.26
C GLN A 247 -17.18 -0.10 5.34
N VAL A 248 -17.13 -0.87 4.26
CA VAL A 248 -18.22 -1.02 3.28
C VAL A 248 -18.69 -2.47 3.22
N SER A 249 -19.93 -2.64 2.79
CA SER A 249 -20.52 -3.96 2.57
C SER A 249 -20.60 -4.25 1.08
N LEU A 250 -20.25 -5.49 0.71
CA LEU A 250 -20.49 -6.00 -0.63
C LEU A 250 -21.86 -6.69 -0.70
N THR A 251 -22.55 -6.48 -1.82
CA THR A 251 -23.72 -7.27 -2.20
C THR A 251 -23.22 -8.51 -2.95
N TRP A 252 -23.44 -9.68 -2.36
CA TRP A 252 -22.98 -10.97 -2.87
C TRP A 252 -24.04 -11.63 -3.76
N GLN A 253 -23.61 -12.20 -4.89
CA GLN A 253 -24.51 -12.88 -5.84
C GLN A 253 -25.30 -14.04 -5.19
N ASP A 254 -24.65 -14.82 -4.31
CA ASP A 254 -25.28 -15.91 -3.54
C ASP A 254 -25.69 -15.49 -2.11
N GLY A 255 -25.72 -14.18 -1.84
CA GLY A 255 -26.26 -13.61 -0.60
C GLY A 255 -25.41 -13.80 0.67
N GLN A 256 -24.22 -14.41 0.59
CA GLN A 256 -23.35 -14.61 1.74
C GLN A 256 -21.94 -14.07 1.50
N ASN A 257 -21.42 -13.34 2.50
CA ASN A 257 -20.00 -13.01 2.58
C ASN A 257 -19.22 -14.30 2.84
N PRO A 258 -18.30 -14.71 1.95
CA PRO A 258 -17.53 -15.92 2.16
C PRO A 258 -16.70 -15.78 3.43
N ASN A 259 -16.40 -16.94 4.03
CA ASN A 259 -15.41 -17.01 5.10
C ASN A 259 -14.09 -16.40 4.64
N GLY A 260 -13.33 -15.89 5.59
CA GLY A 260 -12.00 -15.36 5.40
C GLY A 260 -11.12 -16.46 4.83
N ILE A 261 -10.60 -16.16 3.65
CA ILE A 261 -9.66 -16.97 2.92
C ILE A 261 -8.56 -16.00 2.51
N TRP A 262 -7.34 -16.40 2.74
CA TRP A 262 -6.15 -15.68 2.31
C TRP A 262 -5.53 -16.52 1.22
N PHE A 263 -4.92 -15.85 0.24
CA PHE A 263 -4.20 -16.42 -0.89
C PHE A 263 -3.99 -17.93 -0.79
N ASP A 264 -4.73 -18.69 -1.60
CA ASP A 264 -4.89 -20.14 -1.43
C ASP A 264 -3.94 -20.86 -2.39
N ASP A 265 -2.85 -21.42 -1.85
CA ASP A 265 -1.83 -22.16 -2.60
C ASP A 265 -2.46 -23.24 -3.50
N GLN A 266 -2.39 -22.98 -4.81
CA GLN A 266 -2.68 -23.96 -5.85
C GLN A 266 -1.41 -24.26 -6.67
N SER A 267 -0.24 -24.31 -6.02
CA SER A 267 1.06 -24.83 -6.46
C SER A 267 1.65 -24.27 -7.76
N THR A 268 0.95 -23.35 -8.42
CA THR A 268 1.25 -22.84 -9.76
C THR A 268 0.62 -21.45 -9.99
N ASP A 269 0.21 -20.75 -8.93
CA ASP A 269 -0.49 -19.47 -9.05
C ASP A 269 0.52 -18.33 -9.17
N THR A 270 0.22 -17.38 -10.06
CA THR A 270 0.98 -16.14 -10.19
C THR A 270 0.24 -15.05 -9.44
N HIS A 271 0.96 -14.39 -8.53
CA HIS A 271 0.45 -13.17 -7.91
C HIS A 271 0.83 -11.97 -8.75
N SER A 272 -0.12 -11.04 -8.86
CA SER A 272 0.04 -9.84 -9.65
C SER A 272 -0.62 -8.63 -9.02
N ILE A 273 0.02 -7.49 -9.21
CA ILE A 273 -0.56 -6.16 -9.05
C ILE A 273 -0.94 -5.65 -10.44
N GLY A 274 -2.11 -5.05 -10.57
CA GLY A 274 -2.55 -4.43 -11.83
C GLY A 274 -3.10 -5.39 -12.88
N ALA A 275 -3.16 -6.70 -12.61
CA ALA A 275 -3.85 -7.66 -13.45
C ALA A 275 -4.27 -8.92 -12.68
N LEU A 276 -5.16 -9.69 -13.30
CA LEU A 276 -5.26 -11.12 -13.05
C LEU A 276 -4.47 -11.82 -14.17
N ASP A 277 -3.27 -12.33 -13.87
CA ASP A 277 -2.37 -12.92 -14.87
C ASP A 277 -2.94 -14.24 -15.43
N ARG A 278 -3.77 -14.11 -16.46
CA ARG A 278 -4.44 -15.18 -17.18
C ARG A 278 -4.24 -15.02 -18.69
N PRO A 279 -4.46 -16.08 -19.50
CA PRO A 279 -4.37 -15.99 -20.95
C PRO A 279 -5.37 -15.02 -21.57
N THR A 280 -6.46 -14.73 -20.87
CA THR A 280 -7.47 -13.73 -21.27
C THR A 280 -7.14 -12.38 -20.63
N ASN A 281 -6.85 -11.37 -21.46
CA ASN A 281 -6.53 -10.01 -21.03
C ASN A 281 -7.78 -9.18 -20.70
N ASP A 282 -8.67 -9.70 -19.84
CA ASP A 282 -9.91 -9.03 -19.48
C ASP A 282 -9.84 -8.28 -18.14
N TRP A 283 -8.77 -8.46 -17.35
CA TRP A 283 -8.69 -8.02 -15.95
C TRP A 283 -7.51 -7.07 -15.66
N GLN A 284 -7.00 -6.41 -16.70
CA GLN A 284 -5.93 -5.44 -16.60
C GLN A 284 -6.46 -4.15 -15.99
N TRP A 285 -5.78 -3.68 -14.96
CA TRP A 285 -6.01 -2.37 -14.41
C TRP A 285 -5.70 -1.30 -15.45
N THR A 286 -6.52 -0.27 -15.50
CA THR A 286 -6.25 0.94 -16.28
C THR A 286 -6.23 2.12 -15.33
N GLY A 287 -5.15 2.87 -15.27
CA GLY A 287 -4.97 4.01 -14.39
C GLY A 287 -3.87 3.78 -13.35
N LEU A 288 -3.85 4.64 -12.33
CA LEU A 288 -2.74 4.73 -11.39
C LEU A 288 -2.97 3.82 -10.18
N LEU A 289 -1.91 3.13 -9.76
CA LEU A 289 -1.83 2.43 -8.48
C LEU A 289 -0.65 2.97 -7.68
N ASP A 290 -0.86 3.15 -6.38
CA ASP A 290 0.15 3.63 -5.44
C ASP A 290 0.03 2.88 -4.09
N GLU A 291 1.13 2.79 -3.35
CA GLU A 291 1.14 2.35 -1.94
C GLU A 291 0.47 0.99 -1.69
N ILE A 292 0.93 -0.04 -2.39
CA ILE A 292 0.36 -1.37 -2.24
C ILE A 292 1.02 -2.10 -1.08
N ARG A 293 0.19 -2.58 -0.15
CA ARG A 293 0.65 -3.24 1.09
C ARG A 293 -0.08 -4.54 1.31
N ILE A 294 0.66 -5.54 1.74
CA ILE A 294 0.15 -6.85 2.12
C ILE A 294 0.63 -7.16 3.53
N SER A 295 -0.30 -7.49 4.42
CA SER A 295 -0.03 -7.86 5.80
C SER A 295 -0.51 -9.28 6.10
N ASP A 296 0.31 -10.02 6.86
CA ASP A 296 0.03 -11.38 7.35
C ASP A 296 -1.05 -11.41 8.46
N ILE A 297 -1.60 -10.25 8.86
CA ILE A 297 -2.64 -10.15 9.88
C ILE A 297 -3.88 -9.38 9.40
N PRO A 298 -5.06 -9.69 9.97
CA PRO A 298 -6.26 -8.88 9.76
C PRO A 298 -6.15 -7.56 10.54
N LEU A 299 -5.88 -6.47 9.84
CA LEU A 299 -5.80 -5.14 10.42
C LEU A 299 -7.20 -4.66 10.84
N GLY A 300 -7.27 -4.02 12.01
CA GLY A 300 -8.52 -3.51 12.57
C GLY A 300 -9.03 -2.27 11.84
N SER A 301 -10.32 -1.97 11.95
CA SER A 301 -10.91 -0.75 11.35
C SER A 301 -10.26 0.54 11.84
N GLY A 302 -9.81 0.58 13.09
CA GLY A 302 -9.04 1.71 13.64
C GLY A 302 -7.73 1.95 12.90
N TRP A 303 -7.02 0.87 12.52
CA TRP A 303 -5.80 0.96 11.71
C TRP A 303 -6.09 1.52 10.33
N ILE A 304 -7.03 0.91 9.60
CA ILE A 304 -7.37 1.32 8.23
C ILE A 304 -7.83 2.79 8.20
N ALA A 305 -8.65 3.20 9.17
CA ALA A 305 -9.09 4.59 9.27
C ALA A 305 -7.96 5.57 9.67
N THR A 306 -6.95 5.13 10.43
CA THR A 306 -5.76 5.95 10.76
C THR A 306 -4.83 6.04 9.55
N GLU A 307 -4.61 4.94 8.84
CA GLU A 307 -3.83 4.89 7.60
C GLU A 307 -4.41 5.84 6.55
N TYR A 308 -5.70 5.74 6.25
CA TYR A 308 -6.37 6.67 5.33
C TYR A 308 -6.24 8.12 5.78
N ALA A 309 -6.51 8.44 7.06
CA ALA A 309 -6.47 9.81 7.54
C ALA A 309 -5.07 10.43 7.41
N ASN A 310 -4.03 9.67 7.74
CA ASN A 310 -2.65 10.12 7.65
C ASN A 310 -2.20 10.28 6.19
N GLN A 311 -2.52 9.34 5.31
CA GLN A 311 -2.06 9.36 3.92
C GLN A 311 -2.88 10.33 3.04
N ASN A 312 -4.17 10.49 3.30
CA ASN A 312 -5.04 11.34 2.50
C ASN A 312 -4.80 12.84 2.75
N ASN A 313 -4.51 13.20 4.00
CA ASN A 313 -4.25 14.59 4.39
C ASN A 313 -3.15 14.65 5.48
N PRO A 314 -1.87 14.43 5.12
CA PRO A 314 -0.77 14.42 6.08
C PRO A 314 -0.68 15.72 6.88
N SER A 315 -0.88 16.88 6.22
CA SER A 315 -0.87 18.21 6.85
C SER A 315 -2.01 18.45 7.84
N GLY A 316 -3.12 17.74 7.70
CA GLY A 316 -4.23 17.78 8.66
C GLY A 316 -4.12 16.73 9.76
N PHE A 317 -3.25 15.73 9.58
CA PHE A 317 -3.02 14.64 10.52
C PHE A 317 -1.96 14.97 11.57
N MET A 318 -0.94 15.74 11.20
CA MET A 318 0.14 16.16 12.09
C MET A 318 0.47 17.65 11.92
N SER A 319 1.16 18.21 12.91
CA SER A 319 1.67 19.58 12.87
C SER A 319 3.16 19.59 13.16
N PHE A 320 3.88 20.53 12.55
CA PHE A 320 5.31 20.71 12.73
C PHE A 320 5.57 21.86 13.69
N GLY A 321 6.43 21.63 14.69
CA GLY A 321 6.97 22.68 15.55
C GLY A 321 8.00 23.52 14.81
N PRO A 322 8.38 24.69 15.35
CA PRO A 322 9.51 25.45 14.83
C PRO A 322 10.82 24.65 15.00
N GLU A 323 11.82 24.94 14.17
CA GLU A 323 13.18 24.43 14.37
C GLU A 323 13.70 24.86 15.75
N GLU A 324 14.30 23.91 16.47
CA GLU A 324 14.99 24.14 17.75
C GLU A 324 16.49 24.35 17.52
N SER A 325 17.14 25.10 18.43
CA SER A 325 18.58 25.32 18.36
C SER A 325 19.36 24.05 18.69
N GLU A 326 20.55 23.88 18.10
CA GLU A 326 21.44 22.77 18.44
C GLU A 326 21.72 22.72 19.96
N PRO A 327 21.72 21.52 20.59
CA PRO A 327 21.99 21.34 22.02
C PRO A 327 23.39 21.80 22.48
#